data_AF-A0ABD2ZBK3-F1
#
_entry.id   AF-A0ABD2ZBK3-F1
#
_cell.length_a   1.000
_cell.length_b   1.000
_cell.length_c   1.000
_cell.angle_alpha   90.00
_cell.angle_beta   90.00
_cell.angle_gamma   90.00
#
_symmetry.space_group_name_H-M   'P 1'
#
loop_
_entity.id
_entity.type
_entity.pdbx_description
1 polymer ?
#
loop_
_entity_poly.entity_id
_entity_poly.type
_entity_poly.pdbx_seq_one_letter_code
_entity_poly.pdbx_strand_id
1 'polypeptide(L)'
;MELHMHYSIHSLVQNMMSRHKKHGNMPISYKEAKVIWKALIKKFTAEDATKQKFVVEKFYQWMTDEKKMKVQTNEYQKLLEDLKTEEILLPEKFAAGVLIEKLPESWNDYKISLKHKQKTFTV
;
A
#
# COMPACT_ATOMS: atom_id res chain seq x y z
N MET A 1 7.90 -12.23 -5.16
CA MET A 1 7.28 -11.08 -4.46
C MET A 1 5.78 -11.26 -4.23
N GLU A 2 5.06 -12.04 -5.06
CA GLU A 2 3.71 -12.57 -4.74
C GLU A 2 3.60 -13.22 -3.35
N LEU A 3 4.71 -13.79 -2.86
CA LEU A 3 4.82 -14.43 -1.55
C LEU A 3 4.52 -13.46 -0.39
N HIS A 4 4.98 -12.20 -0.38
CA HIS A 4 4.99 -11.43 0.88
C HIS A 4 3.60 -10.94 1.34
N MET A 5 2.72 -10.61 0.38
CA MET A 5 1.33 -10.22 0.68
C MET A 5 0.40 -11.44 0.80
N HIS A 6 0.65 -12.49 0.03
CA HIS A 6 0.01 -13.79 0.23
C HIS A 6 0.31 -14.28 1.66
N TYR A 7 1.55 -14.11 2.15
CA TYR A 7 1.96 -14.41 3.52
C TYR A 7 1.30 -13.52 4.57
N SER A 8 1.02 -12.24 4.32
CA SER A 8 0.44 -11.35 5.35
C SER A 8 -1.02 -11.69 5.65
N ILE A 9 -1.83 -11.94 4.62
CA ILE A 9 -3.23 -12.36 4.79
C ILE A 9 -3.30 -13.84 5.19
N HIS A 10 -2.45 -14.70 4.63
CA HIS A 10 -2.34 -16.11 5.04
C HIS A 10 -1.94 -16.23 6.52
N SER A 11 -0.96 -15.45 6.99
CA SER A 11 -0.51 -15.42 8.39
C SER A 11 -1.61 -14.90 9.33
N LEU A 12 -2.40 -13.89 8.92
CA LEU A 12 -3.60 -13.46 9.65
C LEU A 12 -4.62 -14.60 9.80
N VAL A 13 -4.89 -15.34 8.73
CA VAL A 13 -5.81 -16.49 8.74
C VAL A 13 -5.25 -17.66 9.57
N GLN A 14 -3.97 -18.00 9.43
CA GLN A 14 -3.30 -19.04 10.23
C GLN A 14 -3.23 -18.66 11.71
N ASN A 15 -3.03 -17.39 12.05
CA ASN A 15 -3.08 -16.88 13.41
C ASN A 15 -4.51 -16.96 13.99
N MET A 16 -5.53 -16.63 13.19
CA MET A 16 -6.94 -16.82 13.58
C MET A 16 -7.25 -18.31 13.83
N MET A 17 -6.79 -19.22 12.95
CA MET A 17 -6.95 -20.67 13.12
C MET A 17 -6.15 -21.23 14.31
N SER A 18 -4.97 -20.70 14.60
CA SER A 18 -4.14 -21.12 15.74
C SER A 18 -4.73 -20.67 17.08
N ARG A 19 -5.38 -19.49 17.12
CA ARG A 19 -6.11 -18.99 18.32
C ARG A 19 -7.33 -19.84 18.66
N HIS A 20 -8.05 -20.38 17.67
CA HIS A 20 -9.16 -21.33 17.86
C HIS A 20 -8.70 -22.57 18.66
N LYS A 21 -7.54 -23.14 18.33
CA LYS A 21 -7.00 -24.35 18.98
C LYS A 21 -6.56 -24.11 20.43
N LYS A 22 -6.27 -22.86 20.81
CA LYS A 22 -5.67 -22.50 22.11
C LYS A 22 -6.64 -21.87 23.10
N HIS A 23 -7.68 -21.16 22.64
CA HIS A 23 -8.55 -20.36 23.52
C HIS A 23 -10.05 -20.62 23.38
N GLY A 24 -10.49 -21.52 22.49
CA GLY A 24 -11.88 -22.03 22.47
C GLY A 24 -12.99 -21.01 22.15
N ASN A 25 -12.69 -19.72 21.98
CA ASN A 25 -13.66 -18.68 21.69
C ASN A 25 -13.22 -17.86 20.47
N MET A 26 -13.81 -18.17 19.32
CA MET A 26 -13.87 -17.27 18.17
C MET A 26 -15.35 -16.98 17.88
N PRO A 27 -15.75 -15.73 17.59
CA PRO A 27 -17.14 -15.43 17.22
C PRO A 27 -17.56 -16.02 15.86
N ILE A 28 -16.63 -16.61 15.10
CA ILE A 28 -16.79 -16.98 13.70
C ILE A 28 -16.26 -18.41 13.50
N SER A 29 -17.09 -19.29 12.92
CA SER A 29 -16.78 -20.70 12.66
C SER A 29 -15.81 -20.90 11.47
N TYR A 30 -15.17 -22.07 11.39
CA TYR A 30 -14.31 -22.45 10.26
C TYR A 30 -15.01 -22.29 8.90
N LYS A 31 -16.30 -22.62 8.85
CA LYS A 31 -17.13 -22.52 7.63
C LYS A 31 -17.26 -21.07 7.19
N GLU A 32 -17.50 -20.16 8.11
CA GLU A 32 -17.60 -18.71 7.85
C GLU A 32 -16.24 -18.10 7.48
N ALA A 33 -15.16 -18.46 8.16
CA ALA A 33 -13.80 -18.04 7.79
C ALA A 33 -13.43 -18.47 6.36
N LYS A 34 -13.82 -19.69 5.96
CA LYS A 34 -13.59 -20.21 4.60
C LYS A 34 -14.43 -19.48 3.54
N VAL A 35 -15.64 -19.05 3.90
CA VAL A 35 -16.49 -18.22 3.01
C VAL A 35 -15.88 -16.84 2.84
N ILE A 36 -15.44 -16.19 3.93
CA ILE A 36 -14.74 -14.90 3.89
C ILE A 36 -13.48 -15.01 3.01
N TRP A 37 -12.69 -16.07 3.17
CA TRP A 37 -11.51 -16.34 2.35
C TRP A 37 -11.83 -16.46 0.86
N LYS A 38 -12.85 -17.26 0.48
CA LYS A 38 -13.25 -17.41 -0.93
C LYS A 38 -13.79 -16.10 -1.51
N ALA A 39 -14.53 -15.31 -0.72
CA ALA A 39 -15.01 -14.00 -1.14
C ALA A 39 -13.85 -13.02 -1.37
N LEU A 40 -12.84 -13.02 -0.50
CA LEU A 40 -11.63 -12.22 -0.67
C LEU A 40 -10.84 -12.66 -1.92
N ILE A 41 -10.56 -13.95 -2.09
CA ILE A 41 -9.90 -14.45 -3.31
C ILE A 41 -10.66 -13.98 -4.53
N LYS A 42 -11.98 -14.24 -4.61
CA LYS A 42 -12.79 -13.86 -5.77
C LYS A 42 -12.74 -12.36 -6.04
N LYS A 43 -12.71 -11.53 -5.01
CA LYS A 43 -12.62 -10.07 -5.12
C LYS A 43 -11.24 -9.58 -5.57
N PHE A 44 -10.16 -10.29 -5.22
CA PHE A 44 -8.77 -9.87 -5.45
C PHE A 44 -8.00 -10.70 -6.51
N THR A 45 -8.66 -11.65 -7.18
CA THR A 45 -8.09 -12.45 -8.29
C THR A 45 -8.66 -12.08 -9.66
N ALA A 46 -9.51 -11.06 -9.74
CA ALA A 46 -9.86 -10.46 -11.02
C ALA A 46 -8.61 -9.92 -11.72
N GLU A 47 -8.59 -9.95 -13.05
CA GLU A 47 -7.44 -9.48 -13.84
C GLU A 47 -7.10 -8.01 -13.50
N ASP A 48 -8.11 -7.18 -13.31
CA ASP A 48 -7.96 -5.78 -12.91
C ASP A 48 -7.37 -5.63 -11.50
N ALA A 49 -7.73 -6.51 -10.56
CA ALA A 49 -7.12 -6.53 -9.23
C ALA A 49 -5.62 -6.92 -9.28
N THR A 50 -5.22 -7.70 -10.30
CA THR A 50 -3.82 -8.05 -10.54
C THR A 50 -3.04 -6.88 -11.14
N LYS A 51 -3.62 -6.14 -12.09
CA LYS A 51 -3.03 -4.93 -12.68
C LYS A 51 -2.89 -3.81 -11.65
N GLN A 52 -3.95 -3.52 -10.91
CA GLN A 52 -3.95 -2.57 -9.79
C GLN A 52 -2.87 -2.91 -8.76
N LYS A 53 -2.74 -4.18 -8.36
CA LYS A 53 -1.69 -4.64 -7.45
C LYS A 53 -0.29 -4.32 -7.98
N PHE A 54 -0.04 -4.59 -9.26
CA PHE A 54 1.27 -4.34 -9.86
C PHE A 54 1.65 -2.86 -9.84
N VAL A 55 0.70 -1.97 -10.14
CA VAL A 55 0.93 -0.52 -10.09
C VAL A 55 1.16 -0.05 -8.65
N VAL A 56 0.41 -0.58 -7.67
CA VAL A 56 0.62 -0.27 -6.24
C VAL A 56 1.98 -0.75 -5.75
N GLU A 57 2.45 -1.94 -6.17
CA GLU A 57 3.79 -2.43 -5.82
C GLU A 57 4.89 -1.51 -6.36
N LYS A 58 4.78 -1.07 -7.62
CA LYS A 58 5.67 -0.05 -8.19
C LYS A 58 5.62 1.25 -7.41
N PHE A 59 4.46 1.64 -6.89
CA PHE A 59 4.30 2.83 -6.06
C PHE A 59 5.05 2.79 -4.74
N TYR A 60 5.39 1.62 -4.21
CA TYR A 60 6.25 1.53 -3.04
C TYR A 60 7.76 1.57 -3.37
N GLN A 61 8.13 1.27 -4.63
CA GLN A 61 9.50 1.00 -5.07
C GLN A 61 10.08 2.06 -6.03
N TRP A 62 9.34 3.11 -6.40
CA TRP A 62 9.78 4.07 -7.42
C TRP A 62 11.00 4.92 -7.01
N MET A 63 11.20 5.15 -5.70
CA MET A 63 12.29 5.98 -5.20
C MET A 63 13.42 5.11 -4.61
N THR A 64 14.65 5.33 -5.07
CA THR A 64 15.87 4.68 -4.58
C THR A 64 17.04 5.69 -4.55
N ASP A 65 17.91 5.59 -3.55
CA ASP A 65 19.04 6.53 -3.37
C ASP A 65 20.07 6.49 -4.51
N GLU A 66 20.07 5.42 -5.30
CA GLU A 66 20.98 5.19 -6.40
C GLU A 66 20.58 5.94 -7.69
N LYS A 67 19.32 6.36 -7.82
CA LYS A 67 18.79 7.00 -9.03
C LYS A 67 18.96 8.51 -8.99
N LYS A 68 19.23 9.13 -10.15
CA LYS A 68 19.22 10.60 -10.28
C LYS A 68 17.82 11.17 -10.04
N MET A 69 17.73 12.27 -9.29
CA MET A 69 16.47 12.93 -8.91
C MET A 69 15.50 13.17 -10.10
N LYS A 70 16.04 13.57 -11.25
CA LYS A 70 15.23 13.80 -12.47
C LYS A 70 14.56 12.52 -12.99
N VAL A 71 15.27 11.39 -12.94
CA VAL A 71 14.72 10.08 -13.36
C VAL A 71 13.61 9.67 -12.40
N GLN A 72 13.84 9.81 -11.10
CA GLN A 72 12.87 9.48 -10.06
C GLN A 72 11.59 10.34 -10.16
N THR A 73 11.74 11.62 -10.48
CA THR A 73 10.59 12.53 -10.66
C THR A 73 9.72 12.10 -11.85
N ASN A 74 10.33 11.75 -12.98
CA ASN A 74 9.61 11.27 -14.16
C ASN A 74 8.93 9.92 -13.90
N GLU A 75 9.61 9.00 -13.22
CA GLU A 75 9.03 7.70 -12.83
C GLU A 75 7.82 7.89 -11.90
N TYR A 76 7.89 8.83 -10.95
CA TYR A 76 6.77 9.15 -10.06
C TYR A 76 5.57 9.73 -10.80
N GLN A 77 5.78 10.66 -11.73
CA GLN A 77 4.71 11.23 -12.54
C GLN A 77 4.00 10.16 -13.37
N LYS A 78 4.77 9.32 -14.07
CA LYS A 78 4.24 8.20 -14.85
C LYS A 78 3.45 7.23 -13.98
N LEU A 79 3.94 6.95 -12.78
CA LEU A 79 3.28 6.07 -11.82
C LEU A 79 1.94 6.64 -11.33
N LEU A 80 1.82 7.97 -11.15
CA LEU A 80 0.53 8.61 -10.85
C LEU A 80 -0.45 8.50 -12.03
N GLU A 81 0.03 8.53 -13.27
CA GLU A 81 -0.79 8.29 -14.46
C GLU A 81 -1.22 6.82 -14.58
N ASP A 82 -0.31 5.87 -14.32
CA ASP A 82 -0.62 4.44 -14.27
C ASP A 82 -1.68 4.15 -13.20
N LEU A 83 -1.58 4.76 -12.01
CA LEU A 83 -2.57 4.63 -10.95
C LEU A 83 -3.95 5.15 -11.38
N LYS A 84 -4.01 6.31 -12.04
CA LYS A 84 -5.27 6.86 -12.58
C LYS A 84 -5.87 5.97 -13.66
N THR A 85 -5.04 5.38 -14.51
CA THR A 85 -5.45 4.47 -15.59
C THR A 85 -6.11 3.21 -15.02
N GLU A 86 -5.59 2.71 -13.91
CA GLU A 86 -6.16 1.57 -13.17
C GLU A 86 -7.28 1.96 -12.20
N GLU A 87 -7.86 3.17 -12.36
CA GLU A 87 -8.94 3.74 -11.55
C GLU A 87 -8.60 3.88 -10.04
N ILE A 88 -7.30 3.90 -9.69
CA ILE A 88 -6.81 4.15 -8.33
C ILE A 88 -6.60 5.64 -8.15
N LEU A 89 -7.64 6.32 -7.67
CA LEU A 89 -7.59 7.76 -7.40
C LEU A 89 -6.94 8.05 -6.04
N LEU A 90 -5.74 8.62 -6.06
CA LEU A 90 -5.08 9.13 -4.87
C LEU A 90 -5.43 10.62 -4.67
N PRO A 91 -5.87 11.03 -3.46
CA PRO A 91 -5.96 12.45 -3.13
C PRO A 91 -4.61 13.15 -3.30
N GLU A 92 -4.58 14.35 -3.85
CA GLU A 92 -3.33 15.09 -4.09
C GLU A 92 -2.50 15.28 -2.81
N LYS A 93 -3.17 15.53 -1.69
CA LYS A 93 -2.52 15.62 -0.36
C LYS A 93 -1.82 14.33 0.04
N PHE A 94 -2.40 13.18 -0.31
CA PHE A 94 -1.81 11.87 -0.03
C PHE A 94 -0.58 11.64 -0.91
N ALA A 95 -0.69 11.90 -2.22
CA ALA A 95 0.43 11.78 -3.15
C ALA A 95 1.61 12.68 -2.71
N ALA A 96 1.35 13.95 -2.42
CA ALA A 96 2.36 14.89 -1.92
C ALA A 96 2.96 14.42 -0.58
N GLY A 97 2.15 13.90 0.34
CA GLY A 97 2.63 13.36 1.61
C GLY A 97 3.59 12.20 1.44
N VAL A 98 3.27 11.24 0.56
CA VAL A 98 4.15 10.11 0.26
C VAL A 98 5.46 10.57 -0.37
N LEU A 99 5.41 11.53 -1.31
CA LEU A 99 6.61 12.11 -1.92
C LEU A 99 7.53 12.73 -0.86
N ILE A 100 6.96 13.50 0.08
CA ILE A 100 7.72 14.14 1.17
C ILE A 100 8.35 13.09 2.09
N GLU A 101 7.62 12.05 2.50
CA GLU A 101 8.16 10.98 3.35
C GLU A 101 9.30 10.22 2.69
N LYS A 102 9.20 10.00 1.38
CA LYS A 102 10.20 9.26 0.61
C LYS A 102 11.50 10.04 0.37
N LEU A 103 11.52 11.38 0.53
CA LEU A 103 12.73 12.17 0.34
C LEU A 103 13.90 11.66 1.22
N PRO A 104 15.15 11.69 0.70
CA PRO A 104 16.33 11.21 1.43
C PRO A 104 16.49 11.89 2.79
N GLU A 105 17.20 11.24 3.71
CA GLU A 105 17.50 11.82 5.03
C GLU A 105 18.27 13.14 4.95
N SER A 106 19.08 13.34 3.91
CA SER A 106 19.76 14.62 3.65
C SER A 106 18.80 15.80 3.42
N TRP A 107 17.52 15.55 3.20
CA TRP A 107 16.46 16.55 3.06
C TRP A 107 15.56 16.65 4.30
N ASN A 108 15.96 16.11 5.46
CA ASN A 108 15.10 16.04 6.63
C ASN A 108 14.64 17.42 7.15
N ASP A 109 15.52 18.41 7.17
CA ASP A 109 15.15 19.78 7.57
C ASP A 109 14.10 20.38 6.63
N TYR A 110 14.22 20.08 5.33
CA TYR A 110 13.23 20.47 4.34
C TYR A 110 11.89 19.72 4.56
N LYS A 111 11.91 18.41 4.83
CA LYS A 111 10.72 17.62 5.20
C LYS A 111 9.99 18.23 6.40
N ILE A 112 10.73 18.58 7.45
CA ILE A 112 10.19 19.23 8.65
C ILE A 112 9.54 20.57 8.24
N SER A 113 10.22 21.40 7.46
CA SER A 113 9.68 22.70 7.02
C SER A 113 8.36 22.57 6.23
N LEU A 114 8.24 21.55 5.36
CA LEU A 114 7.03 21.30 4.58
C LEU A 114 5.87 20.84 5.47
N LYS A 115 6.14 19.94 6.43
CA LYS A 115 5.14 19.46 7.41
C LYS A 115 4.64 20.60 8.31
N HIS A 116 5.52 21.52 8.71
CA HIS A 116 5.15 22.68 9.51
C HIS A 116 4.34 23.71 8.71
N LYS A 117 4.71 23.98 7.45
CA LYS A 117 3.92 24.87 6.56
C LYS A 117 2.53 24.31 6.27
N GLN A 118 2.37 22.98 6.23
CA GLN A 118 1.06 22.36 6.02
C GLN A 118 0.08 22.62 7.19
N LYS A 119 0.56 22.89 8.41
CA LYS A 119 -0.27 23.30 9.55
C LYS A 119 -0.75 24.75 9.47
N THR A 120 -0.03 25.62 8.74
CA THR A 120 -0.39 27.04 8.61
C THR A 120 -1.37 27.32 7.47
N PHE A 121 -1.63 26.37 6.58
CA PHE A 121 -2.68 26.46 5.55
C PHE A 121 -4.08 26.06 6.05
N THR A 122 -4.31 26.17 7.36
CA THR A 122 -5.65 26.12 7.94
C THR A 122 -6.18 27.56 7.94
N VAL A 123 -6.86 27.93 6.86
CA VAL A 123 -7.78 29.07 6.80
C VAL A 123 -9.12 28.53 6.34
#